data_AF-A0A1Y6KD41-F1
#
_entry.id   AF-A0A1Y6KD41-F1
#
_cell.length_a   1.000
_cell.length_b   1.000
_cell.length_c   1.000
_cell.angle_alpha   90.00
_cell.angle_beta   90.00
_cell.angle_gamma   90.00
#
_symmetry.space_group_name_H-M   'P 1'
#
loop_
_entity.id
_entity.type
_entity.pdbx_description
1 polymer ?
#
loop_
_entity_poly.entity_id
_entity_poly.type
_entity_poly.pdbx_seq_one_letter_code
_entity_poly.pdbx_strand_id
1 'polypeptide(L)' 'MPHIAFLYRLRRLFGGNEPHLETIAAALSDGRLKQPAHPMSDQELSRAIREFQRLPPSESSLKKLAERLGGAEPG' A
#
# COMPACT_ATOMS: atom_id res chain seq x y z
N MET A 1 -3.48 5.70 19.54
CA MET A 1 -3.72 5.28 18.14
C MET A 1 -2.60 4.31 17.74
N PRO A 2 -2.85 3.00 17.66
CA PRO A 2 -1.81 1.98 17.43
C PRO A 2 -1.12 2.10 16.05
N HIS A 3 -1.70 2.84 15.11
CA HIS A 3 -1.19 2.96 13.74
C HIS A 3 -0.14 4.07 13.50
N ILE A 4 0.13 4.95 14.47
CA ILE A 4 1.03 6.11 14.28
C ILE A 4 2.46 5.66 13.91
N ALA A 5 3.01 4.65 14.61
CA ALA A 5 4.37 4.17 14.35
C ALA A 5 4.53 3.53 12.96
N PHE A 6 3.47 2.89 12.47
CA PHE A 6 3.45 2.29 11.13
C PHE A 6 3.37 3.36 10.02
N LEU A 7 2.49 4.35 10.20
CA LEU A 7 2.37 5.47 9.26
C LEU A 7 3.65 6.30 9.17
N TYR A 8 4.31 6.54 10.30
CA TYR A 8 5.60 7.21 10.32
C TYR A 8 6.65 6.47 9.49
N ARG A 9 6.68 5.14 9.58
CA ARG A 9 7.61 4.29 8.83
C ARG A 9 7.31 4.34 7.31
N LEU A 10 6.04 4.28 6.92
CA LEU A 10 5.64 4.42 5.51
C LEU A 10 6.05 5.77 4.92
N ARG A 11 5.76 6.88 5.61
CA ARG A 11 6.15 8.23 5.15
C ARG A 11 7.65 8.36 4.93
N ARG A 12 8.46 7.74 5.80
CA ARG A 12 9.92 7.71 5.67
C ARG A 12 10.38 6.91 4.45
N LEU A 13 9.73 5.79 4.14
CA LEU A 13 10.07 4.93 3.00
C LEU A 13 9.69 5.56 1.65
N PHE A 14 8.56 6.27 1.59
CA PHE A 14 8.03 6.85 0.35
C PHE A 14 8.41 8.33 0.16
N GLY A 15 9.15 8.93 1.10
CA GLY A 15 9.76 10.24 0.90
C GLY A 15 8.85 11.45 1.13
N GLY A 16 7.73 11.31 1.85
CA GLY A 16 6.90 12.48 2.15
C GLY A 16 5.44 12.17 2.48
N ASN A 17 4.61 13.19 2.29
CA ASN A 17 3.20 13.17 2.65
C ASN A 17 2.32 13.09 1.40
N GLU A 18 2.41 11.96 0.73
CA GLU A 18 1.68 11.69 -0.50
C GLU A 18 0.18 11.44 -0.25
N PRO A 19 -0.73 11.84 -1.17
CA PRO A 19 -2.18 11.67 -1.01
C PRO A 19 -2.64 10.22 -0.73
N HIS A 20 -1.92 9.24 -1.28
CA HIS A 20 -2.20 7.83 -1.04
C HIS A 20 -1.84 7.39 0.38
N LEU A 21 -0.85 8.01 1.03
CA LEU A 21 -0.49 7.74 2.43
C LEU A 21 -1.55 8.28 3.39
N GLU A 22 -2.16 9.43 3.09
CA GLU A 22 -3.29 9.96 3.87
C GLU A 22 -4.54 9.05 3.74
N THR A 23 -4.77 8.50 2.55
CA THR A 23 -5.83 7.50 2.34
C THR A 23 -5.61 6.24 3.19
N ILE A 24 -4.36 5.77 3.28
CA ILE A 24 -3.98 4.64 4.15
C ILE A 24 -4.17 5.00 5.62
N ALA A 25 -3.78 6.21 6.04
CA ALA A 25 -3.96 6.70 7.41
C ALA A 25 -5.43 6.76 7.81
N ALA A 26 -6.30 7.29 6.94
CA ALA A 26 -7.73 7.33 7.15
C ALA A 26 -8.31 5.91 7.26
N ALA A 27 -7.97 5.01 6.34
CA ALA A 27 -8.48 3.64 6.37
C ALA A 27 -8.02 2.83 7.60
N LEU A 28 -6.81 3.07 8.12
CA LEU A 28 -6.33 2.49 9.38
C LEU A 28 -7.03 3.08 10.61
N SER A 29 -7.40 4.36 10.55
CA SER A 29 -8.14 5.05 11.62
C SER A 29 -9.59 4.57 11.67
N ASP A 30 -10.22 4.37 10.52
CA ASP A 30 -11.59 3.89 10.37
C ASP A 30 -11.74 2.38 10.59
N GLY A 31 -10.63 1.66 10.81
CA GLY A 31 -10.62 0.20 10.95
C GLY A 31 -10.90 -0.59 9.67
N ARG A 32 -10.98 0.09 8.51
CA ARG A 32 -11.10 -0.51 7.18
C ARG A 32 -9.83 -1.26 6.78
N LEU A 33 -8.68 -0.78 7.25
CA LEU A 33 -7.40 -1.50 7.20
C LEU A 33 -7.00 -1.93 8.61
N LYS A 34 -6.49 -3.15 8.72
CA LYS A 34 -5.89 -3.68 9.95
C LYS A 34 -4.38 -3.66 9.81
N GLN A 35 -3.69 -3.31 10.90
CA GLN A 35 -2.25 -3.55 10.95
C GLN A 35 -2.00 -5.06 10.86
N PRO A 36 -1.01 -5.49 10.05
CA PRO A 36 -0.58 -6.87 10.07
C PRO A 36 -0.05 -7.22 11.46
N ALA A 37 -0.48 -8.36 12.01
CA ALA A 37 -0.02 -8.86 13.30
C ALA A 37 1.50 -9.05 13.34
N HIS A 38 2.10 -9.34 12.18
CA HIS A 38 3.54 -9.44 11.97
C HIS A 38 3.92 -8.51 10.82
N PRO A 39 4.31 -7.25 11.09
CA PRO A 39 4.78 -6.35 10.05
C PRO A 39 6.10 -6.86 9.48
N MET A 40 6.27 -6.79 8.17
CA MET A 40 7.54 -7.03 7.51
C MET A 40 8.62 -6.11 8.08
N SER A 41 9.85 -6.61 8.20
CA SER A 41 11.03 -5.80 8.41
C SER A 41 11.30 -4.90 7.19
N ASP A 42 12.09 -3.84 7.37
CA ASP A 42 12.45 -2.94 6.27
C ASP A 42 13.17 -3.69 5.13
N GLN A 43 13.94 -4.74 5.45
CA GLN A 43 14.60 -5.61 4.48
C GLN A 43 13.59 -6.48 3.71
N GLU A 44 12.64 -7.10 4.39
CA GLU A 44 11.59 -7.90 3.74
C GLU A 44 10.71 -7.04 2.85
N LEU A 45 10.35 -5.84 3.32
CA LEU A 45 9.53 -4.90 2.56
C LEU A 45 10.26 -4.40 1.32
N SER A 46 11.52 -3.97 1.44
CA SER A 46 12.32 -3.53 0.28
C SER A 46 12.51 -4.65 -0.75
N ARG A 47 12.71 -5.89 -0.29
CA ARG A 47 12.77 -7.06 -1.16
C ARG A 47 11.44 -7.30 -1.89
N ALA A 48 10.32 -7.27 -1.18
CA ALA A 48 9.00 -7.47 -1.76
C ALA A 48 8.67 -6.39 -2.80
N ILE A 49 8.99 -5.12 -2.51
CA ILE A 49 8.83 -4.01 -3.47
C ILE A 49 9.67 -4.25 -4.72
N ARG A 50 10.94 -4.65 -4.56
CA ARG A 50 11.83 -4.92 -5.70
C ARG A 50 11.34 -6.10 -6.54
N GLU A 51 10.88 -7.18 -5.90
CA GLU A 51 10.30 -8.35 -6.60
C GLU A 51 9.03 -7.96 -7.36
N PHE A 52 8.17 -7.15 -6.73
CA PHE A 52 6.95 -6.62 -7.36
C PHE A 52 7.28 -5.73 -8.57
N GLN A 53 8.26 -4.83 -8.46
CA GLN A 53 8.69 -3.95 -9.56
C GLN A 53 9.39 -4.71 -10.70
N ARG A 54 10.04 -5.84 -10.41
CA ARG A 54 10.82 -6.60 -11.39
C ARG A 54 9.93 -7.32 -12.40
N LEU A 55 8.69 -7.62 -12.04
CA LEU A 55 7.75 -8.29 -12.93
C LEU A 55 6.80 -7.25 -13.51
N PRO A 56 6.78 -7.03 -14.84
CA PRO A 56 5.72 -6.23 -15.42
C PRO A 56 4.38 -6.86 -15.01
N PRO A 57 3.42 -6.06 -14.52
CA PRO A 57 2.14 -6.60 -14.10
C PRO A 57 1.49 -7.28 -15.31
N SER A 58 1.08 -8.54 -15.14
CA SER A 58 0.41 -9.26 -16.22
C SER A 58 -0.90 -8.55 -16.57
N GLU A 59 -1.31 -8.59 -17.84
CA GLU A 59 -2.61 -8.06 -18.27
C GLU A 59 -3.77 -8.61 -17.43
N SER A 60 -3.68 -9.88 -17.03
CA SER A 60 -4.65 -10.52 -16.13
C SER A 60 -4.67 -9.93 -14.72
N SER A 61 -3.52 -9.50 -14.18
CA SER A 61 -3.42 -8.85 -12.87
C SER A 61 -3.93 -7.42 -12.94
N LEU A 62 -3.62 -6.70 -14.02
CA LEU A 62 -4.14 -5.36 -14.31
C LEU A 62 -5.67 -5.40 -14.47
N LYS A 63 -6.21 -6.35 -15.23
CA LYS A 63 -7.66 -6.51 -15.42
C LYS A 63 -8.39 -6.79 -14.11
N LYS A 64 -7.89 -7.72 -13.30
CA LYS A 64 -8.47 -8.01 -11.96
C LYS A 64 -8.38 -6.82 -11.02
N LEU A 65 -7.28 -6.05 -11.09
CA LEU A 65 -7.11 -4.85 -10.30
C LEU A 65 -8.09 -3.76 -10.76
N ALA A 66 -8.24 -3.57 -12.08
CA ALA A 66 -9.20 -2.67 -12.68
C ALA A 66 -10.65 -3.06 -12.34
N GLU A 67 -11.01 -4.34 -12.34
CA GLU A 67 -12.35 -4.79 -11.90
C GLU A 67 -12.60 -4.54 -10.41
N ARG A 68 -11.55 -4.60 -9.58
CA ARG A 68 -11.63 -4.32 -8.13
C ARG A 68 -11.65 -2.83 -7.79
N LEU A 69 -10.95 -2.00 -8.58
CA LEU A 69 -10.86 -0.55 -8.41
C LEU A 69 -11.90 0.21 -9.24
N GLY A 70 -12.44 -0.42 -10.28
CA GLY A 70 -13.37 0.04 -11.31
C GLY A 70 -14.83 -0.03 -10.85
N GLY A 71 -15.19 0.65 -9.78
CA GLY A 71 -15.89 1.94 -9.90
C GLY A 71 -15.11 3.18 -10.38
N ALA A 72 -13.80 3.11 -10.64
CA ALA A 72 -13.06 4.15 -11.36
C ALA A 72 -12.85 3.77 -12.83
N GLU A 73 -13.63 4.38 -13.73
CA GLU A 73 -13.45 4.30 -15.18
C GLU A 73 -12.15 4.99 -15.62
N PRO A 74 -11.46 4.47 -16.65
CA PRO A 74 -10.41 5.21 -17.35
C PRO A 74 -11.06 6.15 -18.38
N GLY A 75 -11.03 7.45 -18.10
CA GLY A 75 -11.28 8.53 -19.07
C GLY A 75 -10.02 8.97 -19.78
#